data_AF-A0A173ZDE8-F1
#
_entry.id   AF-A0A173ZDE8-F1
#
_cell.length_a   1.000
_cell.length_b   1.000
_cell.length_c   1.000
_cell.angle_alpha   90.00
_cell.angle_beta   90.00
_cell.angle_gamma   90.00
#
_symmetry.space_group_name_H-M   'P 1'
#
loop_
_entity.id
_entity.type
_entity.pdbx_description
1 polymer ?
#
loop_
_entity_poly.entity_id
_entity_poly.type
_entity_poly.pdbx_seq_one_letter_code
_entity_poly.pdbx_strand_id
1 'polypeptide(L)'
;MNYICESCGSYLKYYDKVSRMVRTKNRKASIITVKRFKCPVCNCIHRNLPNNIFPYKQYDARIITGVIEGKITSDMIDYEDYPCEMTMTRWRTLNLQSLL
;
A
#
# COMPACT_ATOMS: atom_id res chain seq x y z
N MET A 1 5.55 -13.99 15.38
CA MET A 1 6.24 -13.24 14.30
C MET A 1 7.07 -12.16 14.95
N ASN A 2 8.39 -12.26 14.83
CA ASN A 2 9.30 -11.25 15.34
C ASN A 2 9.49 -10.21 14.23
N TYR A 3 9.14 -8.95 14.49
CA TYR A 3 9.42 -7.87 13.55
C TYR A 3 10.85 -7.38 13.78
N ILE A 4 11.65 -7.44 12.73
CA ILE A 4 13.06 -7.04 12.75
C ILE A 4 13.20 -5.71 12.01
N CYS A 5 14.00 -4.80 12.57
CA CYS A 5 14.33 -3.55 11.90
C CYS A 5 15.22 -3.82 10.67
N GLU A 6 14.75 -3.46 9.49
CA GLU A 6 15.53 -3.58 8.24
C GLU A 6 16.81 -2.75 8.25
N SER A 7 16.87 -1.67 9.04
CA SER A 7 18.04 -0.79 9.10
C SER A 7 19.12 -1.23 10.08
N CYS A 8 18.79 -1.98 11.14
CA CYS A 8 19.75 -2.32 12.20
C CYS A 8 19.63 -3.73 12.79
N GLY A 9 18.71 -4.56 12.31
CA GLY A 9 18.55 -5.95 12.75
C GLY A 9 17.94 -6.14 14.16
N SER A 10 17.64 -5.07 14.89
CA SER A 10 17.05 -5.18 16.24
C SER A 10 15.56 -5.55 16.21
N TYR A 11 15.08 -6.15 17.29
CA TYR A 11 13.65 -6.42 17.46
C TYR A 11 12.86 -5.12 17.65
N LEU A 12 11.79 -4.99 16.88
CA LEU A 12 10.89 -3.84 16.98
C LEU A 12 9.94 -3.98 18.16
N LYS A 13 9.61 -2.84 18.78
CA LYS A 13 8.59 -2.75 19.83
C LYS A 13 7.31 -2.17 19.27
N TYR A 14 6.16 -2.66 19.73
CA TYR A 14 4.88 -2.04 19.39
C TYR A 14 4.90 -0.57 19.84
N TYR A 15 4.45 0.32 18.96
CA TYR A 15 4.38 1.75 19.23
C TYR A 15 2.92 2.18 19.36
N ASP A 16 2.17 2.09 18.26
CA ASP A 16 0.76 2.44 18.21
C ASP A 16 0.08 1.86 16.95
N LYS A 17 -1.04 2.44 16.53
CA LYS A 17 -1.77 2.09 15.32
C LYS A 17 -2.27 3.35 14.60
N VAL A 18 -2.45 3.25 13.30
CA VAL A 18 -3.05 4.31 12.47
C VAL A 18 -4.16 3.75 11.59
N SER A 19 -5.19 4.56 11.37
CA SER A 19 -6.24 4.25 10.40
C SER A 19 -5.82 4.67 8.99
N ARG A 20 -6.06 3.82 8.00
CA ARG A 20 -5.80 4.11 6.59
C ARG A 20 -7.01 3.81 5.74
N MET A 21 -7.37 4.74 4.87
CA MET A 21 -8.36 4.52 3.82
C MET A 21 -7.74 3.73 2.67
N VAL A 22 -8.45 2.71 2.19
CA VAL A 22 -8.10 1.89 1.03
C VAL A 22 -9.24 1.95 0.04
N ARG A 23 -8.96 2.48 -1.15
CA ARG A 23 -9.92 2.54 -2.26
C ARG A 23 -9.97 1.19 -2.96
N THR A 24 -11.19 0.69 -3.09
CA THR A 24 -11.50 -0.54 -3.81
C THR A 24 -12.30 -0.18 -5.08
N LYS A 25 -12.82 -1.18 -5.76
CA LYS A 25 -13.62 -0.97 -6.98
C LYS A 25 -14.95 -0.25 -6.68
N ASN A 26 -15.53 0.38 -7.70
CA ASN A 26 -16.88 0.97 -7.69
C ASN A 26 -16.97 2.14 -6.69
N ARG A 27 -15.91 2.97 -6.64
CA ARG A 27 -15.75 4.12 -5.71
C ARG A 27 -15.88 3.76 -4.22
N LYS A 28 -15.78 2.48 -3.85
CA LYS A 28 -15.84 2.06 -2.46
C LYS A 28 -14.51 2.31 -1.76
N ALA A 29 -14.58 2.56 -0.46
CA ALA A 29 -13.41 2.67 0.38
C ALA A 29 -13.64 1.94 1.70
N SER A 30 -12.60 1.28 2.19
CA SER A 30 -12.58 0.65 3.51
C SER A 30 -11.50 1.31 4.38
N ILE A 31 -11.76 1.42 5.68
CA ILE A 31 -10.75 1.85 6.65
C ILE A 31 -10.09 0.62 7.25
N ILE A 32 -8.77 0.52 7.14
CA ILE A 32 -7.97 -0.51 7.78
C ILE A 32 -7.19 0.07 8.96
N THR A 33 -6.93 -0.75 9.97
CA THR A 33 -6.04 -0.41 11.08
C THR A 33 -4.66 -0.99 10.83
N VAL A 34 -3.64 -0.15 10.77
CA VAL A 34 -2.24 -0.53 10.55
C VAL A 34 -1.47 -0.37 11.85
N LYS A 35 -0.91 -1.47 12.37
CA LYS A 35 -0.04 -1.43 13.56
C LYS A 35 1.31 -0.84 13.17
N ARG A 36 1.86 0.01 14.02
CA ARG A 36 3.20 0.58 13.87
C ARG A 36 4.12 0.08 14.99
N PHE A 37 5.35 -0.19 14.60
CA PHE A 37 6.39 -0.64 15.50
C PHE A 37 7.57 0.33 15.40
N LYS A 38 8.20 0.63 16.54
CA LYS A 38 9.35 1.51 16.61
C LYS A 38 10.58 0.71 16.99
N CYS A 39 11.66 0.92 16.25
CA CYS A 39 12.96 0.37 16.59
C CYS A 39 13.52 1.10 17.83
N PRO A 40 13.94 0.39 18.90
CA PRO A 40 14.52 1.03 20.08
C PRO A 40 15.95 1.54 19.85
N VAL A 41 16.61 1.12 18.77
CA VAL A 41 18.01 1.48 18.46
C VAL A 41 18.07 2.67 17.50
N CYS A 42 17.55 2.54 16.28
CA CYS A 42 17.61 3.59 15.25
C CYS A 42 16.37 4.50 15.22
N ASN A 43 15.36 4.25 16.04
CA ASN A 43 14.10 5.00 16.09
C ASN A 43 13.23 4.94 14.81
N CYS A 44 13.57 4.14 13.81
CA CYS A 44 12.75 3.92 12.61
C CYS A 44 11.37 3.35 12.98
N ILE A 45 10.34 3.81 12.26
CA ILE A 45 8.96 3.35 12.41
C ILE A 45 8.62 2.44 11.24
N HIS A 46 8.28 1.19 11.56
CA HIS A 46 7.84 0.19 10.59
C HIS A 46 6.33 0.04 10.68
N ARG A 47 5.67 0.01 9.51
CA ARG A 47 4.24 -0.22 9.42
C ARG A 47 4.01 -1.68 9.05
N ASN A 48 3.24 -2.39 9.86
CA ASN A 48 2.81 -3.74 9.50
C ASN A 48 1.59 -3.64 8.58
N LEU A 49 1.85 -3.46 7.29
CA LEU A 49 0.81 -3.34 6.27
C LEU A 49 0.26 -4.72 5.91
N PRO A 50 -1.05 -4.86 5.71
CA PRO A 50 -1.62 -6.07 5.13
C PRO A 50 -1.27 -6.17 3.64
N ASN A 51 -1.29 -7.37 3.09
CA ASN A 51 -0.88 -7.64 1.70
C ASN A 51 -1.77 -6.98 0.63
N ASN A 52 -2.96 -6.49 1.01
CA ASN A 52 -3.87 -5.83 0.09
C ASN A 52 -3.58 -4.34 -0.11
N ILE A 53 -2.46 -3.80 0.40
CA ILE A 53 -2.07 -2.41 0.17
C ILE A 53 -0.54 -2.26 0.10
N PHE A 54 -0.07 -1.53 -0.92
CA PHE A 54 1.34 -1.18 -1.03
C PHE A 54 1.71 -0.01 -0.09
N PRO A 55 2.98 0.07 0.35
CA PRO A 55 3.51 1.25 1.04
C PRO A 55 3.16 2.54 0.30
N TYR A 56 2.70 3.55 1.06
CA TYR A 56 2.37 4.90 0.54
C TYR A 56 1.27 4.96 -0.53
N LYS A 57 0.65 3.83 -0.92
CA LYS A 57 -0.47 3.80 -1.86
C LYS A 57 -1.79 3.72 -1.13
N GLN A 58 -2.84 4.27 -1.74
CA GLN A 58 -4.19 4.35 -1.18
C GLN A 58 -5.21 3.45 -1.87
N TYR A 59 -4.77 2.61 -2.81
CA TYR A 59 -5.61 1.68 -3.55
C TYR A 59 -5.30 0.25 -3.10
N ASP A 60 -6.30 -0.61 -3.22
CA ASP A 60 -6.09 -2.06 -3.09
C ASP A 60 -4.97 -2.51 -4.03
N ALA A 61 -4.03 -3.29 -3.51
CA ALA A 61 -2.87 -3.76 -4.25
C ALA A 61 -3.28 -4.46 -5.57
N ARG A 62 -4.40 -5.18 -5.58
CA ARG A 62 -4.93 -5.85 -6.78
C ARG A 62 -5.30 -4.86 -7.89
N ILE A 63 -5.76 -3.66 -7.55
CA ILE A 63 -6.07 -2.62 -8.54
C ILE A 63 -4.78 -2.11 -9.17
N ILE A 64 -3.77 -1.80 -8.33
CA ILE A 64 -2.48 -1.30 -8.83
C ILE A 64 -1.80 -2.35 -9.70
N THR A 65 -1.73 -3.60 -9.24
CA THR A 65 -1.17 -4.73 -10.00
C THR A 65 -1.95 -4.95 -11.30
N GLY A 66 -3.28 -4.96 -11.27
CA GLY A 66 -4.09 -5.11 -12.48
C GLY A 66 -3.87 -4.00 -13.50
N VAL A 67 -3.64 -2.76 -13.07
CA VAL A 67 -3.30 -1.65 -13.97
C VAL A 67 -1.93 -1.83 -14.61
N ILE A 68 -0.94 -2.27 -13.84
CA ILE A 68 0.43 -2.52 -14.31
C ILE A 68 0.46 -3.68 -15.30
N GLU A 69 -0.30 -4.74 -15.02
CA GLU A 69 -0.45 -5.92 -15.89
C GLU A 69 -1.35 -5.66 -17.11
N GLY A 70 -1.95 -4.47 -17.24
CA GLY A 70 -2.86 -4.13 -18.34
C GLY A 70 -4.26 -4.78 -18.25
N LYS A 71 -4.58 -5.45 -17.13
CA LYS A 71 -5.88 -6.08 -16.86
C LYS A 71 -6.95 -5.10 -16.38
N ILE A 72 -6.56 -3.93 -15.91
CA ILE A 72 -7.47 -2.85 -15.49
C ILE A 72 -7.15 -1.60 -16.29
N THR A 73 -8.18 -1.01 -16.89
CA THR A 73 -8.12 0.24 -17.67
C THR A 73 -9.16 1.23 -17.17
N SER A 74 -9.02 2.50 -17.54
CA SER A 74 -9.98 3.57 -17.20
C SER A 74 -11.34 3.39 -17.89
N ASP A 75 -11.43 2.58 -18.94
CA ASP A 75 -12.68 2.34 -19.67
C ASP A 75 -13.57 1.29 -18.98
N MET A 76 -13.07 0.62 -17.94
CA MET A 76 -13.83 -0.33 -17.16
C MET A 76 -14.75 0.40 -16.19
N ILE A 77 -16.06 0.14 -16.26
CA ILE A 77 -17.10 0.79 -15.42
C ILE A 77 -16.76 0.75 -13.92
N ASP A 78 -16.22 -0.38 -13.43
CA ASP A 78 -15.83 -0.55 -12.02
C ASP A 78 -14.70 0.42 -11.57
N TYR A 79 -14.00 1.06 -12.51
CA TYR A 79 -12.79 1.88 -12.31
C TYR A 79 -12.80 3.23 -13.07
N GLU A 80 -13.90 3.60 -13.72
CA GLU A 80 -13.97 4.77 -14.62
C GLU A 80 -13.62 6.09 -13.93
N ASP A 81 -13.98 6.23 -12.66
CA ASP A 81 -13.73 7.47 -11.91
C ASP A 81 -12.40 7.49 -11.16
N TYR A 82 -12.01 6.32 -10.64
CA TYR A 82 -10.79 6.17 -9.86
C TYR A 82 -10.24 4.75 -9.98
N PRO A 83 -8.92 4.61 -10.18
CA PRO A 83 -7.93 5.68 -10.37
C PRO A 83 -8.04 6.35 -11.75
N CYS A 84 -7.77 7.67 -11.84
CA CYS A 84 -7.78 8.35 -13.13
C CYS A 84 -6.65 7.84 -14.04
N GLU A 85 -6.80 8.03 -15.35
CA GLU A 85 -5.84 7.57 -16.36
C GLU A 85 -4.40 8.03 -16.07
N MET A 86 -4.20 9.30 -15.72
CA MET A 86 -2.87 9.81 -15.37
C MET A 86 -2.24 9.09 -14.15
N THR A 87 -3.06 8.67 -13.18
CA THR A 87 -2.59 7.84 -12.05
C THR A 87 -2.22 6.43 -12.53
N MET A 88 -3.02 5.84 -13.41
CA MET A 88 -2.74 4.53 -14.00
C MET A 88 -1.44 4.54 -14.81
N THR A 89 -1.24 5.55 -15.66
CA THR A 89 -0.02 5.73 -16.45
C THR A 89 1.22 5.82 -15.57
N ARG A 90 1.15 6.58 -14.47
CA ARG A 90 2.24 6.65 -13.49
C ARG A 90 2.55 5.29 -12.85
N TRP A 91 1.57 4.43 -12.64
CA TRP A 91 1.84 3.10 -12.10
C TRP A 91 2.48 2.18 -13.13
N ARG A 92 2.06 2.27 -14.39
CA ARG A 92 2.65 1.49 -15.50
C ARG A 92 4.11 1.86 -15.75
N THR A 93 4.49 3.12 -15.55
CA THR A 93 5.89 3.57 -15.72
C THR A 93 6.78 3.26 -14.53
N LEU A 94 6.22 2.89 -13.37
CA LEU A 94 6.98 2.47 -12.20
C LEU A 94 7.37 0.99 -12.32
N ASN A 95 8.65 0.69 -12.06
CA ASN A 95 9.07 -0.70 -11.90
C ASN A 95 8.38 -1.30 -10.65
N LEU A 96 7.87 -2.53 -10.73
CA LEU A 96 7.19 -3.22 -9.61
C LEU A 96 8.05 -3.26 -8.34
N GLN A 97 9.38 -3.27 -8.48
CA GLN A 97 10.32 -3.17 -7.35
C GLN A 97 10.19 -1.87 -6.54
N SER A 98 9.61 -0.80 -7.12
CA SER A 98 9.34 0.47 -6.41
C SER A 98 8.03 0.47 -5.61
N LEU A 99 7.25 -0.61 -5.69
CA LEU A 99 6.00 -0.79 -4.96
C LEU A 99 6.16 -1.66 -3.71
N LEU A 100 7.30 -2.35 -3.58
CA LEU A 100 7.73 -3.10 -2.40
C LEU A 100 8.58 -2.20 -1.52
#